data_AF-A0A969LQD1-F1
#
_entry.id   AF-A0A969LQD1-F1
#
_cell.length_a   1.000
_cell.length_b   1.000
_cell.length_c   1.000
_cell.angle_alpha   90.00
_cell.angle_beta   90.00
_cell.angle_gamma   90.00
#
_symmetry.space_group_name_H-M   'P 1'
#
loop_
_entity.id
_entity.type
_entity.pdbx_description
1 polymer ?
#
loop_
_entity_poly.entity_id
_entity_poly.type
_entity_poly.pdbx_seq_one_letter_code
_entity_poly.pdbx_strand_id
1 'polypeptide(L)'
;MQTNILRSLALVAVGNAALAGRDVSAFWPSPLLRYYKQVEFLIAHGNDKYTPVAPDPLAWFAKLRGLRCQGLRLHNAPMDQREGLPAQKERMLVGMVGGGPRWLIEAVYPSRAEVWEAFDRLGDRNDPEQKIWLCAYLMLGEIENQDGADRNVAAAHEEVAAALKDIEALARDIPGAPFAEDFAGARAVLNGTDSTYPSLEFLELTDLDQPARRLLAASAQAWVFGAMGSWNDIGVADALKQRYERTSDALFKALQRAVIAVANASFRG
;
A
#
# COMPACT_ATOMS: atom_id res chain seq x y z
N MET A 1 -5.23 4.22 -6.07
CA MET A 1 -4.78 3.40 -4.91
C MET A 1 -5.00 4.16 -3.61
N GLN A 2 -5.48 3.49 -2.55
CA GLN A 2 -5.69 4.16 -1.25
C GLN A 2 -4.38 4.67 -0.65
N THR A 3 -4.46 5.83 0.00
CA THR A 3 -3.30 6.51 0.59
C THR A 3 -2.62 5.70 1.69
N ASN A 4 -3.36 4.88 2.46
CA ASN A 4 -2.77 4.02 3.51
C ASN A 4 -1.83 2.95 2.92
N ILE A 5 -2.17 2.40 1.75
CA ILE A 5 -1.33 1.42 1.03
C ILE A 5 -0.06 2.10 0.53
N LEU A 6 -0.20 3.23 -0.18
CA LEU A 6 0.94 4.00 -0.69
C LEU A 6 1.84 4.49 0.45
N ARG A 7 1.26 4.95 1.57
CA ARG A 7 2.01 5.36 2.78
C ARG A 7 2.83 4.21 3.35
N SER A 8 2.23 3.02 3.48
CA SER A 8 2.91 1.85 4.05
C SER A 8 4.09 1.42 3.17
N LEU A 9 3.89 1.36 1.85
CA LEU A 9 4.96 1.11 0.89
C LEU A 9 6.04 2.19 0.94
N ALA A 10 5.65 3.47 0.97
CA ALA A 10 6.58 4.58 0.98
C ALA A 10 7.42 4.60 2.26
N LEU A 11 6.83 4.32 3.43
CA LEU A 11 7.56 4.19 4.69
C LEU A 11 8.61 3.08 4.62
N VAL A 12 8.27 1.94 4.01
CA VAL A 12 9.22 0.84 3.82
C VAL A 12 10.35 1.24 2.86
N ALA A 13 10.01 1.73 1.67
CA ALA A 13 11.01 2.02 0.63
C ALA A 13 11.91 3.21 0.98
N VAL A 14 11.33 4.30 1.49
CA VAL A 14 12.08 5.49 1.94
C VAL A 14 12.82 5.19 3.24
N GLY A 15 12.23 4.42 4.15
CA GLY A 15 12.89 3.99 5.38
C GLY A 15 14.11 3.13 5.12
N ASN A 16 14.05 2.20 4.17
CA ASN A 16 15.22 1.43 3.73
C ASN A 16 16.32 2.32 3.14
N ALA A 17 15.96 3.32 2.34
CA ALA A 17 16.93 4.29 1.83
C ALA A 17 17.56 5.12 2.96
N ALA A 18 16.77 5.53 3.96
CA ALA A 18 17.25 6.26 5.14
C ALA A 18 18.21 5.42 6.01
N LEU A 19 17.88 4.14 6.20
CA LEU A 19 18.73 3.17 6.91
C LEU A 19 20.05 2.93 6.16
N ALA A 20 20.04 2.98 4.83
CA ALA A 20 21.22 2.95 3.99
C ALA A 20 22.00 4.28 3.96
N GLY A 21 21.55 5.31 4.66
CA GLY A 21 22.24 6.60 4.79
C GLY A 21 21.88 7.64 3.74
N ARG A 22 20.86 7.42 2.91
CA ARG A 22 20.35 8.43 1.97
C ARG A 22 19.67 9.58 2.72
N ASP A 23 19.81 10.80 2.22
CA ASP A 23 19.00 11.92 2.69
C ASP A 23 17.56 11.79 2.18
N VAL A 24 16.64 11.67 3.12
CA VAL A 24 15.20 11.53 2.88
C VAL A 24 14.40 12.63 3.59
N SER A 25 15.04 13.73 3.97
CA SER A 25 14.43 14.84 4.73
C SER A 25 13.16 15.40 4.07
N ALA A 26 13.06 15.34 2.74
CA ALA A 26 11.88 15.75 1.98
C ALA A 26 10.67 14.79 2.11
N PHE A 27 10.78 13.68 2.85
CA PHE A 27 9.68 12.73 3.01
C PHE A 27 8.57 13.22 3.96
N TRP A 28 8.93 14.03 4.96
CA TRP A 28 7.98 14.56 5.93
C TRP A 28 8.15 16.08 6.10
N PRO A 29 7.19 16.91 5.63
CA PRO A 29 6.00 16.52 4.86
C PRO A 29 6.31 16.25 3.37
N SER A 30 5.62 15.29 2.77
CA SER A 30 5.63 15.01 1.33
C SER A 30 4.23 15.17 0.72
N PRO A 31 4.11 15.33 -0.63
CA PRO A 31 2.80 15.41 -1.30
C PRO A 31 1.86 14.25 -1.00
N LEU A 32 2.40 13.03 -0.86
CA LEU A 32 1.65 11.82 -0.46
C LEU A 32 0.93 11.99 0.88
N LEU A 33 1.52 12.77 1.79
CA LEU A 33 1.06 12.94 3.17
C LEU A 33 0.43 14.32 3.41
N ARG A 34 0.08 15.06 2.34
CA ARG A 34 -0.41 16.44 2.41
C ARG A 34 -1.64 16.65 3.31
N TYR A 35 -2.49 15.63 3.45
CA TYR A 35 -3.71 15.69 4.27
C TYR A 35 -3.52 15.13 5.69
N TYR A 36 -2.31 14.68 6.04
CA TYR A 36 -2.00 14.19 7.37
C TYR A 36 -1.42 15.31 8.22
N LYS A 37 -2.05 15.57 9.36
CA LYS A 37 -1.45 16.42 10.40
C LYS A 37 -0.33 15.67 11.12
N GLN A 38 -0.47 14.35 11.23
CA GLN A 38 0.38 13.51 12.06
C GLN A 38 0.50 12.09 11.49
N VAL A 39 1.71 11.56 11.55
CA VAL A 39 2.03 10.14 11.33
C VAL A 39 3.01 9.73 12.44
N GLU A 40 2.50 9.25 13.56
CA GLU A 40 3.30 8.91 14.74
C GLU A 40 3.50 7.39 14.91
N PHE A 41 4.42 7.00 15.78
CA PHE A 41 4.75 5.61 16.09
C PHE A 41 4.67 5.38 17.60
N LEU A 42 3.89 4.39 18.01
CA LEU A 42 3.55 4.13 19.41
C LEU A 42 3.67 2.63 19.73
N ILE A 43 3.98 2.31 21.00
CA ILE A 43 3.84 0.95 21.55
C ILE A 43 2.58 0.92 22.42
N ALA A 44 1.71 -0.07 22.20
CA ALA A 44 0.53 -0.29 23.02
C ALA A 44 0.84 -1.22 24.19
N HIS A 45 0.43 -0.83 25.41
CA HIS A 45 0.68 -1.60 26.65
C HIS A 45 -0.60 -2.21 27.26
N GLY A 46 -1.71 -2.20 26.54
CA GLY A 46 -3.05 -2.50 27.08
C GLY A 46 -3.65 -1.33 27.87
N ASN A 47 -4.96 -1.38 28.16
CA ASN A 47 -5.72 -0.34 28.87
C ASN A 47 -5.55 1.08 28.30
N ASP A 48 -5.57 1.22 26.97
CA ASP A 48 -5.39 2.51 26.26
C ASP A 48 -4.12 3.29 26.64
N LYS A 49 -3.10 2.60 27.15
CA LYS A 49 -1.79 3.20 27.43
C LYS A 49 -0.87 3.02 26.23
N TYR A 50 -0.37 4.15 25.74
CA TYR A 50 0.55 4.22 24.62
C TYR A 50 1.87 4.87 25.04
N THR A 51 2.99 4.29 24.62
CA THR A 51 4.31 4.90 24.77
C THR A 51 4.77 5.45 23.42
N PRO A 52 5.04 6.77 23.32
CA PRO A 52 5.58 7.37 22.10
C PRO A 52 6.95 6.79 21.76
N VAL A 53 7.12 6.36 20.51
CA VAL A 53 8.40 5.90 19.95
C VAL A 53 9.00 6.97 19.05
N ALA A 54 8.19 7.54 18.16
CA ALA A 54 8.59 8.63 17.28
C ALA A 54 7.39 9.52 16.90
N PRO A 55 7.56 10.85 16.86
CA PRO A 55 6.48 11.79 16.51
C PRO A 55 6.19 11.86 15.01
N ASP A 56 7.13 11.42 14.16
CA ASP A 56 7.04 11.50 12.70
C ASP A 56 7.90 10.42 12.02
N PRO A 57 7.75 10.20 10.69
CA PRO A 57 8.53 9.20 9.96
C PRO A 57 10.05 9.39 10.01
N LEU A 58 10.55 10.63 9.98
CA LEU A 58 11.99 10.89 9.96
C LEU A 58 12.62 10.56 11.32
N ALA A 59 11.95 10.93 12.41
CA ALA A 59 12.34 10.55 13.76
C ALA A 59 12.29 9.03 13.96
N TRP A 60 11.32 8.34 13.36
CA TRP A 60 11.25 6.87 13.41
C TRP A 60 12.42 6.24 12.67
N PHE A 61 12.75 6.68 11.46
CA PHE A 61 13.92 6.19 10.73
C PHE A 61 15.23 6.41 11.51
N ALA A 62 15.38 7.58 12.15
CA ALA A 62 16.53 7.85 13.00
C ALA A 62 16.61 6.91 14.21
N LYS A 63 15.46 6.61 14.85
CA LYS A 63 15.36 5.64 15.94
C LYS A 63 15.73 4.23 15.50
N LEU A 64 15.17 3.75 14.39
CA LEU A 64 15.45 2.42 13.82
C LEU A 64 16.95 2.25 13.52
N ARG A 65 17.58 3.25 12.92
CA ARG A 65 19.03 3.27 12.66
C ARG A 65 19.84 3.18 13.96
N GLY A 66 19.46 3.95 14.99
CA GLY A 66 20.10 3.89 16.31
C GLY A 66 19.98 2.53 16.99
N LEU A 67 18.89 1.80 16.71
CA LEU A 67 18.64 0.44 17.19
C LEU A 67 19.24 -0.65 16.28
N ARG A 68 20.01 -0.28 15.25
CA ARG A 68 20.61 -1.20 14.27
C ARG A 68 19.59 -2.09 13.53
N CYS A 69 18.43 -1.51 13.21
CA CYS A 69 17.50 -2.12 12.27
C CYS A 69 18.21 -2.34 10.92
N GLN A 70 18.10 -3.55 10.38
CA GLN A 70 18.71 -3.98 9.11
C GLN A 70 17.88 -3.53 7.90
N GLY A 71 16.58 -3.30 8.10
CA GLY A 71 15.68 -2.82 7.07
C GLY A 71 14.22 -3.02 7.44
N LEU A 72 13.35 -2.54 6.56
CA LEU A 72 11.91 -2.66 6.62
C LEU A 72 11.40 -3.58 5.52
N ARG A 73 10.36 -4.36 5.83
CA ARG A 73 9.61 -5.16 4.87
C ARG A 73 8.12 -4.86 5.00
N LEU A 74 7.40 -5.02 3.90
CA LEU A 74 5.95 -4.88 3.84
C LEU A 74 5.33 -6.27 3.68
N HIS A 75 4.29 -6.49 4.47
CA HIS A 75 3.43 -7.66 4.40
C HIS A 75 1.98 -7.22 4.25
N ASN A 76 1.15 -8.11 3.70
CA ASN A 76 -0.29 -8.01 3.90
C ASN A 76 -0.79 -9.19 4.72
N ALA A 77 -1.85 -8.96 5.48
CA ALA A 77 -2.58 -10.00 6.18
C ALA A 77 -4.07 -9.88 5.84
N PRO A 78 -4.83 -10.99 5.89
CA PRO A 78 -6.26 -10.94 5.66
C PRO A 78 -6.96 -9.96 6.61
N MET A 79 -8.02 -9.31 6.10
CA MET A 79 -8.93 -8.55 6.94
C MET A 79 -9.62 -9.45 7.98
N ASP A 80 -9.76 -8.95 9.20
CA ASP A 80 -10.55 -9.64 10.22
C ASP A 80 -12.01 -9.74 9.77
N GLN A 81 -12.53 -10.97 9.74
CA GLN A 81 -13.92 -11.23 9.42
C GLN A 81 -14.78 -11.03 10.67
N ARG A 82 -15.93 -10.36 10.50
CA ARG A 82 -16.87 -10.16 11.60
C ARG A 82 -17.65 -11.45 11.84
N GLU A 83 -17.59 -11.94 13.07
CA GLU A 83 -18.36 -13.11 13.49
C GLU A 83 -19.86 -12.86 13.32
N GLY A 84 -20.58 -13.87 12.84
CA GLY A 84 -22.03 -13.80 12.59
C GLY A 84 -22.45 -13.07 11.31
N LEU A 85 -21.51 -12.54 10.51
CA LEU A 85 -21.78 -11.97 9.19
C LEU A 85 -21.20 -12.84 8.06
N PRO A 86 -21.80 -12.82 6.85
CA PRO A 86 -21.22 -13.50 5.70
C PRO A 86 -19.81 -12.97 5.41
N ALA A 87 -18.90 -13.87 5.06
CA ALA A 87 -17.53 -13.52 4.71
C ALA A 87 -17.51 -12.46 3.60
N GLN A 88 -16.84 -11.36 3.87
CA GLN A 88 -16.76 -10.23 2.94
C GLN A 88 -15.46 -10.29 2.16
N LYS A 89 -15.55 -10.07 0.85
CA LYS A 89 -14.38 -9.93 -0.01
C LYS A 89 -13.69 -8.60 0.26
N GLU A 90 -12.40 -8.64 0.53
CA GLU A 90 -11.58 -7.46 0.81
C GLU A 90 -11.66 -6.38 -0.28
N ARG A 91 -11.70 -6.79 -1.57
CA ARG A 91 -11.83 -5.83 -2.68
C ARG A 91 -13.09 -4.98 -2.56
N MET A 92 -14.16 -5.52 -1.98
CA MET A 92 -15.45 -4.81 -1.82
C MET A 92 -15.42 -3.81 -0.67
N LEU A 93 -14.47 -3.98 0.27
CA LEU A 93 -14.40 -3.19 1.49
C LEU A 93 -13.21 -2.23 1.52
N VAL A 94 -12.28 -2.31 0.57
CA VAL A 94 -11.05 -1.48 0.58
C VAL A 94 -11.30 0.03 0.51
N GLY A 95 -12.51 0.46 0.14
CA GLY A 95 -12.95 1.86 0.21
C GLY A 95 -13.45 2.31 1.58
N MET A 96 -13.62 1.39 2.53
CA MET A 96 -14.16 1.64 3.87
C MET A 96 -13.04 1.73 4.91
N VAL A 97 -13.25 2.52 5.96
CA VAL A 97 -12.31 2.59 7.10
C VAL A 97 -12.22 1.21 7.76
N GLY A 98 -11.01 0.67 7.85
CA GLY A 98 -10.75 -0.67 8.38
C GLY A 98 -11.17 -1.82 7.45
N GLY A 99 -11.52 -1.53 6.19
CA GLY A 99 -11.85 -2.53 5.19
C GLY A 99 -10.68 -2.83 4.25
N GLY A 100 -10.68 -4.04 3.69
CA GLY A 100 -9.57 -4.53 2.85
C GLY A 100 -8.46 -5.18 3.67
N PRO A 101 -7.40 -5.67 3.00
CA PRO A 101 -6.30 -6.34 3.69
C PRO A 101 -5.59 -5.38 4.66
N ARG A 102 -5.04 -5.96 5.73
CA ARG A 102 -4.18 -5.27 6.66
C ARG A 102 -2.79 -5.14 6.07
N TRP A 103 -2.15 -3.99 6.25
CA TRP A 103 -0.80 -3.72 5.75
C TRP A 103 0.15 -3.56 6.93
N LEU A 104 1.14 -4.44 7.01
CA LEU A 104 2.02 -4.58 8.15
C LEU A 104 3.45 -4.24 7.73
N ILE A 105 4.11 -3.39 8.50
CA ILE A 105 5.53 -3.08 8.33
C ILE A 105 6.33 -3.90 9.35
N GLU A 106 7.23 -4.73 8.85
CA GLU A 106 8.19 -5.47 9.66
C GLU A 106 9.51 -4.69 9.72
N ALA A 107 9.95 -4.29 10.91
CA ALA A 107 11.29 -3.76 11.14
C ALA A 107 12.21 -4.90 11.59
N VAL A 108 13.20 -5.23 10.76
CA VAL A 108 14.05 -6.42 10.91
C VAL A 108 15.33 -6.08 11.66
N TYR A 109 15.67 -6.87 12.68
CA TYR A 109 16.91 -6.79 13.47
C TYR A 109 17.66 -8.12 13.38
N PRO A 110 18.92 -8.21 13.85
CA PRO A 110 19.72 -9.43 13.71
C PRO A 110 19.09 -10.73 14.25
N SER A 111 18.23 -10.66 15.27
CA SER A 111 17.63 -11.83 15.93
C SER A 111 16.12 -11.74 16.15
N ARG A 112 15.47 -10.67 15.70
CA ARG A 112 14.04 -10.40 15.94
C ARG A 112 13.51 -9.42 14.92
N ALA A 113 12.21 -9.36 14.78
CA ALA A 113 11.55 -8.28 14.06
C ALA A 113 10.40 -7.67 14.89
N GLU A 114 10.09 -6.41 14.61
CA GLU A 114 8.94 -5.70 15.17
C GLU A 114 7.88 -5.51 14.09
N VAL A 115 6.62 -5.81 14.39
CA VAL A 115 5.51 -5.65 13.45
C VAL A 115 4.73 -4.40 13.79
N TRP A 116 4.48 -3.56 12.79
CA TRP A 116 3.82 -2.28 12.91
C TRP A 116 2.60 -2.19 11.99
N GLU A 117 1.51 -1.64 12.47
CA GLU A 117 0.28 -1.43 11.69
C GLU A 117 -0.26 -0.02 11.87
N ALA A 118 -0.77 0.56 10.78
CA ALA A 118 -1.30 1.91 10.75
C ALA A 118 -2.78 1.95 11.13
N PHE A 119 -3.15 2.93 11.96
CA PHE A 119 -4.52 3.24 12.31
C PHE A 119 -4.82 4.71 12.02
N ASP A 120 -5.73 4.94 11.08
CA ASP A 120 -6.17 6.27 10.69
C ASP A 120 -7.41 6.69 11.46
N ARG A 121 -7.38 7.92 11.96
CA ARG A 121 -8.55 8.59 12.55
C ARG A 121 -8.67 10.01 12.03
N LEU A 122 -9.89 10.51 12.06
CA LEU A 122 -10.19 11.88 11.69
C LEU A 122 -9.82 12.83 12.84
N GLY A 123 -9.07 13.87 12.51
CA GLY A 123 -8.78 15.01 13.37
C GLY A 123 -9.81 16.13 13.17
N ASP A 124 -9.34 17.38 13.17
CA ASP A 124 -10.18 18.54 12.90
C ASP A 124 -10.55 18.62 11.41
N ARG A 125 -11.85 18.50 11.11
CA ARG A 125 -12.38 18.62 9.74
C ARG A 125 -12.22 20.02 9.15
N ASN A 126 -12.07 21.03 10.00
CA ASN A 126 -11.96 22.43 9.63
C ASN A 126 -10.52 22.94 9.72
N ASP A 127 -9.53 22.05 9.81
CA ASP A 127 -8.12 22.44 9.82
C ASP A 127 -7.84 23.33 8.57
N PRO A 128 -7.35 24.57 8.75
CA PRO A 128 -7.20 25.53 7.66
C PRO A 128 -6.16 25.10 6.63
N GLU A 129 -5.27 24.17 6.97
CA GLU A 129 -4.30 23.56 6.05
C GLU A 129 -4.85 22.27 5.40
N GLN A 130 -6.12 21.93 5.64
CA GLN A 130 -6.78 20.70 5.18
C GLN A 130 -6.13 19.41 5.71
N LYS A 131 -5.36 19.50 6.80
CA LYS A 131 -4.69 18.36 7.44
C LYS A 131 -5.63 17.64 8.40
N ILE A 132 -6.62 16.95 7.85
CA ILE A 132 -7.71 16.34 8.62
C ILE A 132 -7.38 14.94 9.16
N TRP A 133 -6.31 14.30 8.70
CA TRP A 133 -5.99 12.92 9.09
C TRP A 133 -4.90 12.84 10.16
N LEU A 134 -5.12 11.93 11.11
CA LEU A 134 -4.17 11.55 12.15
C LEU A 134 -3.91 10.05 12.00
N CYS A 135 -2.64 9.69 11.82
CA CYS A 135 -2.20 8.30 11.69
C CYS A 135 -1.30 7.93 12.87
N ALA A 136 -1.59 6.80 13.51
CA ALA A 136 -0.68 6.17 14.45
C ALA A 136 -0.29 4.79 13.94
N TYR A 137 1.01 4.53 13.83
CA TYR A 137 1.56 3.18 13.68
C TYR A 137 1.73 2.58 15.07
N LEU A 138 1.01 1.49 15.34
CA LEU A 138 1.12 0.74 16.59
C LEU A 138 2.04 -0.47 16.39
N MET A 139 2.98 -0.66 17.31
CA MET A 139 3.76 -1.90 17.39
C MET A 139 2.87 -3.00 17.95
N LEU A 140 2.59 -4.02 17.12
CA LEU A 140 1.73 -5.15 17.46
C LEU A 140 2.47 -6.20 18.30
N GLY A 141 3.79 -6.29 18.14
CA GLY A 141 4.62 -7.21 18.90
C GLY A 141 5.97 -7.46 18.24
N GLU A 142 6.77 -8.27 18.94
CA GLU A 142 8.02 -8.82 18.44
C GLU A 142 7.80 -10.25 17.93
N ILE A 143 8.41 -10.57 16.80
CA ILE A 143 8.37 -11.89 16.19
C ILE A 143 9.80 -12.38 15.91
N GLU A 144 9.94 -13.69 15.69
CA GLU A 144 11.16 -14.22 15.08
C GLU A 144 11.27 -13.72 13.64
N ASN A 145 12.51 -13.53 13.18
CA ASN A 145 12.76 -13.15 11.79
C ASN A 145 12.16 -14.18 10.85
N GLN A 146 11.37 -13.71 9.89
CA GLN A 146 10.84 -14.57 8.84
C GLN A 146 11.75 -14.52 7.62
N ASP A 147 12.03 -15.69 7.06
CA ASP A 147 12.60 -15.80 5.73
C ASP A 147 11.48 -15.69 4.67
N GLY A 148 11.75 -15.03 3.54
CA GLY A 148 10.89 -15.16 2.36
C GLY A 148 9.85 -14.06 2.12
N ALA A 149 10.10 -12.81 2.52
CA ALA A 149 9.33 -11.69 1.97
C ALA A 149 9.45 -11.67 0.44
N ASP A 150 8.32 -11.58 -0.28
CA ASP A 150 8.33 -11.58 -1.75
C ASP A 150 9.00 -10.29 -2.27
N ARG A 151 10.05 -10.47 -3.09
CA ARG A 151 10.84 -9.41 -3.74
C ARG A 151 10.85 -9.57 -5.26
N ASN A 152 10.09 -10.53 -5.80
CA ASN A 152 10.18 -10.90 -7.20
C ASN A 152 9.36 -9.95 -8.08
N VAL A 153 9.93 -8.77 -8.34
CA VAL A 153 9.34 -7.72 -9.19
C VAL A 153 9.01 -8.26 -10.58
N ALA A 154 9.84 -9.14 -11.16
CA ALA A 154 9.59 -9.71 -12.47
C ALA A 154 8.36 -10.62 -12.49
N ALA A 155 8.19 -11.50 -11.49
CA ALA A 155 6.99 -12.34 -11.40
C ALA A 155 5.74 -11.50 -11.15
N ALA A 156 5.82 -10.50 -10.26
CA ALA A 156 4.69 -9.59 -10.01
C ALA A 156 4.33 -8.77 -11.25
N HIS A 157 5.31 -8.38 -12.07
CA HIS A 157 5.09 -7.72 -13.35
C HIS A 157 4.28 -8.59 -14.30
N GLU A 158 4.66 -9.85 -14.50
CA GLU A 158 3.94 -10.77 -15.39
C GLU A 158 2.49 -11.00 -14.93
N GLU A 159 2.27 -11.11 -13.61
CA GLU A 159 0.93 -11.29 -13.05
C GLU A 159 0.05 -10.05 -13.24
N VAL A 160 0.60 -8.85 -13.02
CA VAL A 160 -0.13 -7.60 -13.28
C VAL A 160 -0.41 -7.45 -14.78
N ALA A 161 0.56 -7.76 -15.66
CA ALA A 161 0.37 -7.69 -17.10
C ALA A 161 -0.76 -8.62 -17.58
N ALA A 162 -0.78 -9.86 -17.09
CA ALA A 162 -1.84 -10.82 -17.40
C ALA A 162 -3.20 -10.37 -16.86
N ALA A 163 -3.28 -9.95 -15.59
CA ALA A 163 -4.52 -9.50 -14.98
C ALA A 163 -5.09 -8.24 -15.66
N LEU A 164 -4.24 -7.29 -16.04
CA LEU A 164 -4.64 -6.09 -16.77
C LEU A 164 -5.21 -6.41 -18.15
N LYS A 165 -4.60 -7.34 -18.88
CA LYS A 165 -5.12 -7.76 -20.18
C LYS A 165 -6.53 -8.36 -20.06
N ASP A 166 -6.74 -9.21 -19.07
CA ASP A 166 -8.01 -9.89 -18.85
C ASP A 166 -9.12 -8.93 -18.38
N ILE A 167 -8.82 -8.02 -17.44
CA ILE A 167 -9.79 -7.06 -16.89
C ILE A 167 -10.15 -5.98 -17.91
N GLU A 168 -9.19 -5.54 -18.72
CA GLU A 168 -9.43 -4.58 -19.81
C GLU A 168 -10.40 -5.16 -20.85
N ALA A 169 -10.18 -6.42 -21.25
CA ALA A 169 -11.08 -7.10 -22.18
C ALA A 169 -12.49 -7.24 -21.60
N LEU A 170 -12.62 -7.58 -20.30
CA LEU A 170 -13.91 -7.60 -19.63
C LEU A 170 -14.56 -6.21 -19.57
N ALA A 171 -13.79 -5.17 -19.22
CA ALA A 171 -14.31 -3.81 -19.09
C ALA A 171 -14.92 -3.29 -20.40
N ARG A 172 -14.34 -3.65 -21.55
CA ARG A 172 -14.92 -3.34 -22.87
C ARG A 172 -16.22 -4.08 -23.18
N ASP A 173 -16.39 -5.28 -22.61
CA ASP A 173 -17.61 -6.08 -22.78
C ASP A 173 -18.77 -5.60 -21.90
N ILE A 174 -18.52 -4.74 -20.89
CA ILE A 174 -19.53 -4.20 -19.99
C ILE A 174 -20.03 -2.85 -20.55
N PRO A 175 -21.28 -2.75 -21.03
CA PRO A 175 -21.80 -1.50 -21.59
C PRO A 175 -21.78 -0.35 -20.57
N GLY A 176 -21.19 0.77 -20.97
CA GLY A 176 -21.15 1.99 -20.15
C GLY A 176 -20.15 1.99 -19.00
N ALA A 177 -19.31 0.95 -18.86
CA ALA A 177 -18.24 0.94 -17.86
C ALA A 177 -17.07 1.87 -18.29
N PRO A 178 -16.67 2.86 -17.46
CA PRO A 178 -15.66 3.84 -17.86
C PRO A 178 -14.20 3.39 -17.66
N PHE A 179 -13.95 2.13 -17.26
CA PHE A 179 -12.64 1.69 -16.74
C PHE A 179 -11.69 1.07 -17.77
N ALA A 180 -12.14 0.80 -19.00
CA ALA A 180 -11.30 0.14 -19.99
C ALA A 180 -10.03 0.94 -20.30
N GLU A 181 -10.14 2.28 -20.34
CA GLU A 181 -9.01 3.18 -20.60
C GLU A 181 -8.06 3.28 -19.40
N ASP A 182 -8.54 3.13 -18.16
CA ASP A 182 -7.68 3.07 -16.98
C ASP A 182 -6.75 1.85 -17.05
N PHE A 183 -7.30 0.68 -17.44
CA PHE A 183 -6.53 -0.55 -17.58
C PHE A 183 -5.57 -0.51 -18.77
N ALA A 184 -6.00 0.04 -19.91
CA ALA A 184 -5.15 0.23 -21.07
C ALA A 184 -3.98 1.17 -20.75
N GLY A 185 -4.25 2.29 -20.06
CA GLY A 185 -3.24 3.23 -19.59
C GLY A 185 -2.26 2.59 -18.60
N ALA A 186 -2.75 1.80 -17.64
CA ALA A 186 -1.88 1.07 -16.71
C ALA A 186 -0.96 0.08 -17.44
N ARG A 187 -1.45 -0.63 -18.47
CA ARG A 187 -0.60 -1.48 -19.32
C ARG A 187 0.44 -0.67 -20.10
N ALA A 188 0.09 0.50 -20.61
CA ALA A 188 1.05 1.35 -21.31
C ALA A 188 2.18 1.76 -20.35
N VAL A 189 1.86 2.17 -19.12
CA VAL A 189 2.84 2.49 -18.08
C VAL A 189 3.71 1.29 -17.74
N LEU A 190 3.11 0.11 -17.58
CA LEU A 190 3.85 -1.12 -17.29
C LEU A 190 4.87 -1.43 -18.40
N ASN A 191 4.52 -1.15 -19.66
CA ASN A 191 5.38 -1.34 -20.84
C ASN A 191 6.31 -0.15 -21.15
N GLY A 192 6.37 0.85 -20.27
CA GLY A 192 7.39 1.91 -20.33
C GLY A 192 6.92 3.28 -20.79
N THR A 193 5.62 3.51 -20.94
CA THR A 193 5.08 4.88 -20.99
C THR A 193 5.26 5.55 -19.63
N ASP A 194 5.52 6.87 -19.64
CA ASP A 194 5.61 7.63 -18.41
C ASP A 194 4.24 7.69 -17.70
N SER A 195 4.25 7.46 -16.40
CA SER A 195 3.04 7.59 -15.60
C SER A 195 2.81 9.04 -15.21
N THR A 196 1.55 9.47 -15.27
CA THR A 196 1.08 10.75 -14.72
C THR A 196 0.41 10.57 -13.36
N TYR A 197 0.49 9.39 -12.75
CA TYR A 197 -0.17 9.11 -11.49
C TYR A 197 0.41 10.02 -10.38
N PRO A 198 -0.43 10.81 -9.68
CA PRO A 198 0.05 11.77 -8.70
C PRO A 198 0.56 11.08 -7.42
N SER A 199 1.31 11.80 -6.58
CA SER A 199 1.70 11.32 -5.23
C SER A 199 2.72 10.16 -5.22
N LEU A 200 3.46 9.97 -6.32
CA LEU A 200 4.59 9.02 -6.41
C LEU A 200 5.96 9.71 -6.34
N GLU A 201 6.02 11.01 -6.01
CA GLU A 201 7.25 11.79 -5.93
C GLU A 201 8.21 11.25 -4.84
N PHE A 202 7.69 10.51 -3.85
CA PHE A 202 8.52 9.84 -2.84
C PHE A 202 9.49 8.83 -3.45
N LEU A 203 9.25 8.33 -4.67
CA LEU A 203 10.15 7.40 -5.35
C LEU A 203 11.54 8.01 -5.58
N GLU A 204 11.64 9.33 -5.70
CA GLU A 204 12.92 10.05 -5.78
C GLU A 204 13.76 9.96 -4.49
N LEU A 205 13.13 9.59 -3.38
CA LEU A 205 13.78 9.36 -2.09
C LEU A 205 14.15 7.87 -1.88
N THR A 206 13.89 7.01 -2.86
CA THR A 206 14.12 5.56 -2.78
C THR A 206 15.25 5.11 -3.70
N ASP A 207 15.77 3.92 -3.45
CA ASP A 207 16.72 3.23 -4.33
C ASP A 207 16.04 2.19 -5.24
N LEU A 208 14.71 2.27 -5.43
CA LEU A 208 13.99 1.37 -6.32
C LEU A 208 14.43 1.57 -7.76
N ASP A 209 14.62 0.47 -8.48
CA ASP A 209 14.98 0.47 -9.89
C ASP A 209 13.78 0.79 -10.79
N GLN A 210 14.06 1.04 -12.07
CA GLN A 210 13.01 1.42 -13.03
C GLN A 210 11.90 0.36 -13.18
N PRO A 211 12.19 -0.96 -13.24
CA PRO A 211 11.16 -1.99 -13.21
C PRO A 211 10.21 -1.88 -12.01
N ALA A 212 10.74 -1.74 -10.78
CA ALA A 212 9.90 -1.63 -9.59
C ALA A 212 9.06 -0.33 -9.59
N ARG A 213 9.64 0.79 -10.03
CA ARG A 213 8.93 2.08 -10.18
C ARG A 213 7.78 1.98 -11.17
N ARG A 214 8.01 1.37 -12.34
CA ARG A 214 6.97 1.16 -13.38
C ARG A 214 5.85 0.25 -12.88
N LEU A 215 6.21 -0.86 -12.23
CA LEU A 215 5.24 -1.79 -11.67
C LEU A 215 4.32 -1.09 -10.66
N LEU A 216 4.87 -0.27 -9.76
CA LEU A 216 4.06 0.49 -8.82
C LEU A 216 3.18 1.52 -9.51
N ALA A 217 3.72 2.28 -10.45
CA ALA A 217 2.98 3.33 -11.14
C ALA A 217 1.79 2.74 -11.94
N ALA A 218 2.03 1.65 -12.68
CA ALA A 218 0.97 0.89 -13.35
C ALA A 218 -0.06 0.35 -12.34
N SER A 219 0.40 -0.20 -11.22
CA SER A 219 -0.48 -0.75 -10.19
C SER A 219 -1.34 0.33 -9.53
N ALA A 220 -0.78 1.52 -9.32
CA ALA A 220 -1.49 2.66 -8.75
C ALA A 220 -2.57 3.18 -9.70
N GLN A 221 -2.26 3.27 -10.99
CA GLN A 221 -3.19 3.66 -12.05
C GLN A 221 -4.33 2.64 -12.25
N ALA A 222 -4.01 1.34 -12.20
CA ALA A 222 -4.99 0.26 -12.31
C ALA A 222 -5.86 0.09 -11.07
N TRP A 223 -5.56 0.80 -9.98
CA TRP A 223 -6.26 0.65 -8.72
C TRP A 223 -7.59 1.40 -8.74
N VAL A 224 -8.60 0.71 -9.25
CA VAL A 224 -9.99 1.18 -9.40
C VAL A 224 -10.93 0.66 -8.30
N PHE A 225 -10.38 0.03 -7.26
CA PHE A 225 -11.13 -0.47 -6.10
C PHE A 225 -11.26 0.63 -5.05
N GLY A 226 -12.45 0.87 -4.52
CA GLY A 226 -12.65 1.94 -3.54
C GLY A 226 -14.11 2.14 -3.14
N ALA A 227 -14.43 3.40 -2.82
CA ALA A 227 -15.77 3.83 -2.42
C ALA A 227 -16.64 4.11 -3.66
N MET A 228 -17.66 4.95 -3.52
CA MET A 228 -18.65 5.23 -4.55
C MET A 228 -18.04 5.64 -5.91
N GLY A 229 -18.53 5.01 -6.98
CA GLY A 229 -18.05 5.19 -8.35
C GLY A 229 -16.85 4.30 -8.70
N SER A 230 -16.53 3.32 -7.86
CA SER A 230 -15.42 2.38 -8.12
C SER A 230 -15.83 1.24 -9.05
N TRP A 231 -14.85 0.44 -9.47
CA TRP A 231 -15.08 -0.79 -10.20
C TRP A 231 -16.02 -1.77 -9.49
N ASN A 232 -16.13 -1.69 -8.16
CA ASN A 232 -17.03 -2.53 -7.38
C ASN A 232 -18.51 -2.13 -7.49
N ASP A 233 -18.78 -0.91 -7.97
CA ASP A 233 -20.15 -0.37 -8.06
C ASP A 233 -20.79 -0.61 -9.43
N ILE A 234 -20.07 -1.23 -10.37
CA ILE A 234 -20.59 -1.44 -11.73
C ILE A 234 -21.69 -2.49 -11.74
N GLY A 235 -22.80 -2.18 -12.42
CA GLY A 235 -23.84 -3.14 -12.70
C GLY A 235 -23.40 -4.09 -13.81
N VAL A 236 -23.34 -5.39 -13.51
CA VAL A 236 -22.91 -6.42 -14.47
C VAL A 236 -24.09 -7.36 -14.77
N ALA A 237 -24.34 -7.60 -16.05
CA ALA A 237 -25.35 -8.58 -16.48
C ALA A 237 -24.99 -10.00 -16.00
N ASP A 238 -25.99 -10.84 -15.74
CA ASP A 238 -25.77 -12.18 -15.17
C ASP A 238 -24.79 -13.03 -16.00
N ALA A 239 -24.83 -12.91 -17.33
CA ALA A 239 -23.92 -13.61 -18.24
C ALA A 239 -22.43 -13.26 -18.04
N LEU A 240 -22.11 -12.08 -17.50
CA LEU A 240 -20.75 -11.62 -17.25
C LEU A 240 -20.34 -11.73 -15.77
N LYS A 241 -21.29 -11.99 -14.85
CA LYS A 241 -21.08 -11.94 -13.41
C LYS A 241 -19.93 -12.83 -12.91
N GLN A 242 -19.86 -14.07 -13.37
CA GLN A 242 -18.78 -14.99 -12.97
C GLN A 242 -17.41 -14.52 -13.45
N ARG A 243 -17.33 -14.03 -14.70
CA ARG A 243 -16.09 -13.49 -15.27
C ARG A 243 -15.68 -12.21 -14.53
N TYR A 244 -16.64 -11.35 -14.21
CA TYR A 244 -16.42 -10.16 -13.39
C TYR A 244 -15.82 -10.50 -12.04
N GLU A 245 -16.43 -11.41 -11.27
CA GLU A 245 -15.90 -11.80 -9.96
C GLU A 245 -14.47 -12.35 -10.07
N ARG A 246 -14.24 -13.29 -10.99
CA ARG A 246 -12.93 -13.93 -11.17
C ARG A 246 -11.85 -12.93 -11.57
N THR A 247 -12.11 -12.11 -12.57
CA THR A 247 -11.11 -11.19 -13.12
C THR A 247 -10.85 -10.02 -12.16
N SER A 248 -11.87 -9.54 -11.44
CA SER A 248 -11.71 -8.52 -10.40
C SER A 248 -10.85 -9.02 -9.25
N ASP A 249 -11.10 -10.25 -8.77
CA ASP A 249 -10.32 -10.86 -7.70
C ASP A 249 -8.87 -11.11 -8.14
N ALA A 250 -8.65 -11.52 -9.39
CA ALA A 250 -7.32 -11.73 -9.96
C ALA A 250 -6.52 -10.41 -10.04
N LEU A 251 -7.13 -9.33 -10.55
CA LEU A 251 -6.50 -8.01 -10.57
C LEU A 251 -6.17 -7.56 -9.16
N PHE A 252 -7.12 -7.61 -8.23
CA PHE A 252 -6.92 -7.15 -6.86
C PHE A 252 -5.73 -7.85 -6.18
N LYS A 253 -5.62 -9.17 -6.33
CA LYS A 253 -4.48 -9.95 -5.80
C LYS A 253 -3.16 -9.59 -6.47
N ALA A 254 -3.13 -9.46 -7.80
CA ALA A 254 -1.93 -9.09 -8.53
C ALA A 254 -1.43 -7.69 -8.11
N LEU A 255 -2.33 -6.72 -7.94
CA LEU A 255 -1.98 -5.38 -7.48
C LEU A 255 -1.44 -5.39 -6.04
N GLN A 256 -2.05 -6.16 -5.13
CA GLN A 256 -1.52 -6.30 -3.76
C GLN A 256 -0.10 -6.89 -3.75
N ARG A 257 0.10 -7.97 -4.51
CA ARG A 257 1.42 -8.60 -4.63
C ARG A 257 2.46 -7.64 -5.21
N ALA A 258 2.10 -6.85 -6.22
CA ALA A 258 2.97 -5.84 -6.80
C ALA A 258 3.43 -4.81 -5.76
N VAL A 259 2.53 -4.33 -4.89
CA VAL A 259 2.88 -3.43 -3.79
C VAL A 259 3.89 -4.08 -2.84
N ILE A 260 3.67 -5.34 -2.45
CA ILE A 260 4.59 -6.11 -1.58
C ILE A 260 5.96 -6.28 -2.24
N ALA A 261 5.99 -6.79 -3.47
CA ALA A 261 7.22 -7.05 -4.20
C ALA A 261 8.05 -5.78 -4.42
N VAL A 262 7.39 -4.66 -4.77
CA VAL A 262 8.06 -3.36 -4.92
C VAL A 262 8.61 -2.86 -3.58
N ALA A 263 7.80 -2.87 -2.53
CA ALA A 263 8.24 -2.41 -1.22
C ALA A 263 9.47 -3.21 -0.75
N ASN A 264 9.40 -4.53 -0.84
CA ASN A 264 10.45 -5.43 -0.36
C ASN A 264 11.69 -5.48 -1.26
N ALA A 265 11.59 -5.10 -2.53
CA ALA A 265 12.76 -4.93 -3.40
C ALA A 265 13.71 -3.83 -2.91
N SER A 266 13.24 -2.91 -2.04
CA SER A 266 14.09 -1.92 -1.39
C SER A 266 14.90 -2.47 -0.20
N PHE A 267 14.57 -3.65 0.32
CA PHE A 267 15.26 -4.24 1.46
C PHE A 267 16.58 -4.90 1.01
N ARG A 268 17.69 -4.44 1.56
CA ARG A 268 19.06 -4.92 1.24
C ARG A 268 19.71 -5.76 2.34
N GLY A 269 18.99 -6.00 3.43
CA GLY A 269 19.44 -6.87 4.52
C GLY A 269 19.44 -8.34 4.17
#